data_AF-A0A356EQL4-F1
#
_entry.id   AF-A0A356EQL4-F1
#
_cell.length_a   1.000
_cell.length_b   1.000
_cell.length_c   1.000
_cell.angle_alpha   90.00
_cell.angle_beta   90.00
_cell.angle_gamma   90.00
#
_symmetry.space_group_name_H-M   'P 1'
#
loop_
_entity.id
_entity.type
_entity.pdbx_description
1 polymer ?
#
loop_
_entity_poly.entity_id
_entity_poly.type
_entity_poly.pdbx_seq_one_letter_code
_entity_poly.pdbx_strand_id
1 'polypeptide(L)'
;MTKSTPYDPLGYIEDLRAAHEDPALAEFDKTGERSAEAACAAFCLARALGYCRLFGVEAGELDGILPANEAIAAAEELRRFLDLCIEDAKQLPGRWDEAPAQVEEALCADLLEARMDVWAVGVALGESLEDCVVSVEPEAEELGNAVEQTLVLRDTFDEILRLPEQMVLLSVLVTIPLLENWRAILAPEFQDCIPWWLDGTLEGIEENINRKLAEEPLDRLLAAADGQEEPSQPATAKELPRKVILGPRGRNVILQKSFGSPTVTKDGV
;
A
#
# COMPACT_ATOMS: atom_id res chain seq x y z
N MET A 1 -9.15 -41.77 -3.88
CA MET A 1 -8.65 -40.54 -3.24
C MET A 1 -9.51 -39.39 -3.74
N THR A 2 -10.37 -38.83 -2.89
CA THR A 2 -11.14 -37.63 -3.23
C THR A 2 -10.16 -36.46 -3.28
N LYS A 3 -10.00 -35.82 -4.45
CA LYS A 3 -9.26 -34.54 -4.53
C LYS A 3 -9.99 -33.57 -3.61
N SER A 4 -9.33 -33.14 -2.53
CA SER A 4 -9.85 -32.05 -1.70
C SER A 4 -9.90 -30.81 -2.59
N THR A 5 -11.01 -30.08 -2.57
CA THR A 5 -11.06 -28.77 -3.24
C THR A 5 -10.00 -27.87 -2.60
N PRO A 6 -9.19 -27.14 -3.39
CA PRO A 6 -8.25 -26.16 -2.86
C PRO A 6 -8.97 -25.16 -1.96
N TYR A 7 -8.38 -24.82 -0.82
CA TYR A 7 -8.92 -23.81 0.07
C TYR A 7 -8.60 -22.44 -0.48
N ASP A 8 -9.61 -21.73 -1.00
CA ASP A 8 -9.50 -20.39 -1.57
C ASP A 8 -10.66 -19.51 -1.10
N PRO A 9 -10.60 -18.97 0.12
CA PRO A 9 -11.69 -18.18 0.69
C PRO A 9 -11.83 -16.79 0.05
N LEU A 10 -10.83 -16.32 -0.70
CA LEU A 10 -10.78 -14.98 -1.26
C LEU A 10 -10.97 -14.95 -2.79
N GLY A 11 -11.02 -16.11 -3.44
CA GLY A 11 -11.30 -16.22 -4.88
C GLY A 11 -10.08 -16.01 -5.77
N TYR A 12 -8.87 -16.19 -5.24
CA TYR A 12 -7.63 -15.99 -5.98
C TYR A 12 -7.47 -16.93 -7.18
N ILE A 13 -8.02 -18.14 -7.13
CA ILE A 13 -8.03 -19.06 -8.28
C ILE A 13 -8.90 -18.52 -9.42
N GLU A 14 -10.03 -17.89 -9.08
CA GLU A 14 -10.90 -17.27 -10.09
C GLU A 14 -10.25 -16.01 -10.67
N ASP A 15 -9.61 -15.19 -9.85
CA ASP A 15 -8.85 -14.03 -10.30
C ASP A 15 -7.68 -14.43 -11.21
N LEU A 16 -6.93 -15.48 -10.84
CA LEU A 16 -5.85 -16.03 -11.65
C LEU A 16 -6.37 -16.58 -12.98
N ARG A 17 -7.49 -17.30 -12.97
CA ARG A 17 -8.11 -17.79 -14.21
C ARG A 17 -8.54 -16.63 -15.10
N ALA A 18 -9.20 -15.62 -14.54
CA ALA A 18 -9.63 -14.45 -15.29
C ALA A 18 -8.45 -13.70 -15.90
N ALA A 19 -7.34 -13.53 -15.16
CA ALA A 19 -6.13 -12.90 -15.67
C ALA A 19 -5.45 -13.74 -16.76
N HIS A 20 -5.40 -15.06 -16.60
CA HIS A 20 -4.82 -15.97 -17.59
C HIS A 20 -5.65 -16.04 -18.89
N GLU A 21 -6.96 -15.86 -18.81
CA GLU A 21 -7.87 -15.85 -19.97
C GLU A 21 -7.93 -14.50 -20.69
N ASP A 22 -7.16 -13.50 -20.25
CA ASP A 22 -7.16 -12.17 -20.89
C ASP A 22 -6.62 -12.25 -22.33
N PRO A 23 -7.41 -11.86 -23.34
CA PRO A 23 -7.01 -11.97 -24.74
C PRO A 23 -5.83 -11.09 -25.13
N ALA A 24 -5.52 -10.04 -24.35
CA ALA A 24 -4.37 -9.18 -24.61
C ALA A 24 -3.03 -9.90 -24.39
N LEU A 25 -3.01 -10.99 -23.60
CA LEU A 25 -1.81 -11.83 -23.43
C LEU A 25 -1.36 -12.51 -24.73
N ALA A 26 -2.28 -12.75 -25.68
CA ALA A 26 -1.93 -13.31 -26.99
C ALA A 26 -1.06 -12.38 -27.86
N GLU A 27 -0.79 -11.15 -27.42
CA GLU A 27 0.20 -10.28 -28.06
C GLU A 27 1.64 -10.72 -27.77
N PHE A 28 1.91 -11.40 -26.65
CA PHE A 28 3.26 -11.86 -26.29
C PHE A 28 3.76 -13.01 -27.17
N ASP A 29 2.85 -13.74 -27.83
CA ASP A 29 3.18 -14.75 -28.84
C ASP A 29 3.66 -14.17 -30.17
N LYS A 30 3.52 -12.85 -30.37
CA LYS A 30 3.83 -12.16 -31.62
C LYS A 30 5.12 -11.36 -31.48
N THR A 31 5.90 -11.32 -32.55
CA THR A 31 7.04 -10.41 -32.64
C THR A 31 6.55 -8.98 -32.90
N GLY A 32 6.83 -8.03 -32.00
CA GLY A 32 6.48 -6.62 -32.21
C GLY A 32 6.42 -5.79 -30.94
N GLU A 33 6.05 -4.51 -31.10
CA GLU A 33 5.69 -3.64 -29.98
C GLU A 33 4.39 -4.12 -29.34
N ARG A 34 4.37 -4.14 -28.01
CA ARG A 34 3.24 -4.61 -27.20
C ARG A 34 2.31 -3.44 -26.87
N SER A 35 1.01 -3.69 -26.86
CA SER A 35 0.02 -2.69 -26.44
C SER A 35 0.10 -2.39 -24.94
N ALA A 36 -0.48 -1.25 -24.53
CA ALA A 36 -0.63 -0.93 -23.10
C ALA A 36 -1.59 -1.91 -22.42
N GLU A 37 -2.59 -2.39 -23.16
CA GLU A 37 -3.53 -3.41 -22.75
C GLU A 37 -2.83 -4.74 -22.44
N ALA A 38 -1.89 -5.17 -23.28
CA ALA A 38 -1.10 -6.38 -23.03
C ALA A 38 -0.21 -6.25 -21.78
N ALA A 39 0.41 -5.09 -21.57
CA ALA A 39 1.19 -4.83 -20.35
C ALA A 39 0.31 -4.86 -19.09
N CYS A 40 -0.90 -4.28 -19.15
CA CYS A 40 -1.87 -4.33 -18.06
C CYS A 40 -2.34 -5.77 -17.77
N ALA A 41 -2.60 -6.57 -18.81
CA ALA A 41 -2.96 -7.98 -18.64
C ALA A 41 -1.83 -8.78 -17.97
N ALA A 42 -0.58 -8.57 -18.39
CA ALA A 42 0.59 -9.20 -17.76
C ALA A 42 0.75 -8.78 -16.28
N PHE A 43 0.52 -7.52 -15.96
CA PHE A 43 0.49 -7.04 -14.56
C PHE A 43 -0.59 -7.73 -13.73
N CYS A 44 -1.81 -7.83 -14.26
CA CYS A 44 -2.91 -8.52 -13.59
C CYS A 44 -2.60 -10.00 -13.34
N LEU A 45 -1.98 -10.68 -14.32
CA LEU A 45 -1.53 -12.07 -14.19
C LEU A 45 -0.45 -12.21 -13.12
N ALA A 46 0.57 -11.33 -13.13
CA ALA A 46 1.62 -11.30 -12.11
C ALA A 46 1.04 -11.08 -10.71
N ARG A 47 0.08 -10.16 -10.56
CA ARG A 47 -0.60 -9.88 -9.29
C ARG A 47 -1.37 -11.09 -8.79
N ALA A 48 -2.13 -11.76 -9.66
CA ALA A 48 -2.92 -12.93 -9.29
C ALA A 48 -2.04 -14.12 -8.88
N LEU A 49 -0.97 -14.40 -9.65
CA LEU A 49 0.04 -15.40 -9.29
C LEU A 49 0.67 -15.08 -7.92
N GLY A 50 1.09 -13.83 -7.74
CA GLY A 50 1.65 -13.34 -6.49
C GLY A 50 0.73 -13.54 -5.29
N TYR A 51 -0.57 -13.28 -5.45
CA TYR A 51 -1.55 -13.53 -4.39
C TYR A 51 -1.72 -15.01 -4.07
N CYS A 52 -1.72 -15.87 -5.10
CA CYS A 52 -1.71 -17.32 -4.86
C CYS A 52 -0.49 -17.74 -4.03
N ARG A 53 0.70 -17.16 -4.29
CA ARG A 53 1.91 -17.41 -3.48
C ARG A 53 1.76 -16.90 -2.06
N LEU A 54 1.46 -15.62 -1.89
CA LEU A 54 1.39 -14.95 -0.58
C LEU A 54 0.43 -15.65 0.39
N PHE A 55 -0.63 -16.25 -0.13
CA PHE A 55 -1.68 -16.89 0.68
C PHE A 55 -1.73 -18.41 0.56
N GLY A 56 -0.71 -19.04 -0.05
CA GLY A 56 -0.54 -20.49 -0.09
C GLY A 56 -1.66 -21.21 -0.84
N VAL A 57 -2.21 -20.59 -1.88
CA VAL A 57 -3.31 -21.12 -2.69
C VAL A 57 -2.74 -22.04 -3.78
N GLU A 58 -3.11 -23.32 -3.72
CA GLU A 58 -2.75 -24.31 -4.75
C GLU A 58 -3.60 -24.12 -6.01
N ALA A 59 -3.04 -23.42 -7.02
CA ALA A 59 -3.73 -23.11 -8.28
C ALA A 59 -3.84 -24.30 -9.26
N GLY A 60 -3.19 -25.43 -8.98
CA GLY A 60 -3.29 -26.65 -9.77
C GLY A 60 -2.69 -26.49 -11.17
N GLU A 61 -3.50 -26.63 -12.23
CA GLU A 61 -3.01 -26.51 -13.62
C GLU A 61 -2.75 -25.06 -14.04
N LEU A 62 -3.32 -24.09 -13.31
CA LEU A 62 -3.04 -22.66 -13.51
C LEU A 62 -1.78 -22.22 -12.78
N ASP A 63 -1.20 -23.09 -11.95
CA ASP A 63 0.02 -22.79 -11.24
C ASP A 63 1.20 -22.77 -12.21
N GLY A 64 1.98 -21.68 -12.18
CA GLY A 64 3.07 -21.49 -13.12
C GLY A 64 3.91 -20.26 -12.80
N ILE A 65 4.88 -20.02 -13.67
CA ILE A 65 5.76 -18.86 -13.64
C ILE A 65 5.41 -17.99 -14.85
N LEU A 66 5.48 -16.68 -14.67
CA LEU A 66 5.19 -15.73 -15.74
C LEU A 66 6.31 -15.80 -16.80
N PRO A 67 6.00 -16.00 -18.09
CA PRO A 67 7.01 -15.99 -19.15
C PRO A 67 7.83 -14.70 -19.14
N ALA A 68 9.12 -14.78 -19.47
CA ALA A 68 10.06 -13.66 -19.34
C ALA A 68 9.54 -12.34 -19.96
N ASN A 69 8.97 -12.44 -21.15
CA ASN A 69 8.41 -11.29 -21.88
C ASN A 69 7.19 -10.66 -21.19
N GLU A 70 6.31 -11.50 -20.62
CA GLU A 70 5.17 -11.04 -19.81
C GLU A 70 5.67 -10.43 -18.49
N ALA A 71 6.68 -11.03 -17.85
CA ALA A 71 7.28 -10.51 -16.63
C ALA A 71 7.95 -9.15 -16.82
N ILE A 72 8.64 -8.92 -17.94
CA ILE A 72 9.20 -7.62 -18.29
C ILE A 72 8.07 -6.58 -18.41
N ALA A 73 7.00 -6.89 -19.14
CA ALA A 73 5.88 -5.97 -19.31
C ALA A 73 5.11 -5.72 -17.99
N ALA A 74 4.93 -6.74 -17.15
CA ALA A 74 4.36 -6.61 -15.83
C ALA A 74 5.21 -5.73 -14.91
N ALA A 75 6.54 -5.84 -14.99
CA ALA A 75 7.45 -4.98 -14.25
C ALA A 75 7.36 -3.51 -14.72
N GLU A 76 7.28 -3.26 -16.03
CA GLU A 76 7.07 -1.91 -16.56
C GLU A 76 5.75 -1.29 -16.11
N GLU A 77 4.66 -2.05 -16.12
CA GLU A 77 3.36 -1.59 -15.64
C GLU A 77 3.36 -1.38 -14.12
N LEU A 78 4.03 -2.26 -13.35
CA LEU A 78 4.22 -2.07 -11.90
C LEU A 78 4.92 -0.74 -11.60
N ARG A 79 5.87 -0.29 -12.44
CA ARG A 79 6.50 1.03 -12.26
C ARG A 79 5.49 2.17 -12.42
N ARG A 80 4.62 2.10 -13.43
CA ARG A 80 3.54 3.10 -13.63
C ARG A 80 2.57 3.10 -12.46
N PHE A 81 2.22 1.90 -11.97
CA PHE A 81 1.37 1.74 -10.79
C PHE A 81 2.03 2.35 -9.55
N LEU A 82 3.32 2.07 -9.30
CA LEU A 82 4.08 2.65 -8.19
C LEU A 82 4.16 4.17 -8.25
N ASP A 83 4.35 4.77 -9.43
CA ASP A 83 4.34 6.23 -9.58
C ASP A 83 3.00 6.84 -9.13
N LEU A 84 1.88 6.19 -9.47
CA LEU A 84 0.55 6.59 -9.01
C LEU A 84 0.40 6.42 -7.49
N CYS A 85 0.80 5.27 -6.94
CA CYS A 85 0.74 5.01 -5.50
C CYS A 85 1.58 6.00 -4.68
N ILE A 86 2.77 6.35 -5.19
CA ILE A 86 3.67 7.33 -4.58
C ILE A 86 2.99 8.71 -4.52
N GLU A 87 2.32 9.12 -5.60
CA GLU A 87 1.60 10.38 -5.63
C GLU A 87 0.37 10.37 -4.70
N ASP A 88 -0.40 9.29 -4.72
CA ASP A 88 -1.54 9.12 -3.81
C ASP A 88 -1.12 9.14 -2.34
N ALA A 89 -0.02 8.48 -2.00
CA ALA A 89 0.53 8.52 -0.65
C ALA A 89 0.93 9.94 -0.25
N LYS A 90 1.64 10.69 -1.10
CA LYS A 90 1.98 12.10 -0.82
C LYS A 90 0.76 12.97 -0.57
N GLN A 91 -0.35 12.69 -1.27
CA GLN A 91 -1.59 13.43 -1.15
C GLN A 91 -2.48 12.97 0.03
N LEU A 92 -2.16 11.84 0.68
CA LEU A 92 -3.00 11.26 1.74
C LEU A 92 -3.37 12.25 2.85
N PRO A 93 -2.45 13.05 3.45
CA PRO A 93 -2.82 13.97 4.52
C PRO A 93 -3.82 15.04 4.07
N GLY A 94 -3.63 15.59 2.87
CA GLY A 94 -4.56 16.57 2.29
C GLY A 94 -5.94 15.95 1.99
N ARG A 95 -5.97 14.77 1.36
CA ARG A 95 -7.21 14.03 1.09
C ARG A 95 -7.94 13.65 2.37
N TRP A 96 -7.20 13.24 3.40
CA TRP A 96 -7.75 12.92 4.73
C TRP A 96 -8.40 14.15 5.38
N ASP A 97 -7.74 15.30 5.33
CA ASP A 97 -8.24 16.54 5.91
C ASP A 97 -9.57 17.02 5.31
N GLU A 98 -9.73 16.79 4.00
CA GLU A 98 -10.89 17.13 3.18
C GLU A 98 -11.98 16.06 3.21
N ALA A 99 -11.63 14.83 3.59
CA ALA A 99 -12.53 13.69 3.61
C ALA A 99 -13.63 13.83 4.68
N PRO A 100 -14.85 13.33 4.39
CA PRO A 100 -15.81 12.98 5.42
C PRO A 100 -15.27 11.90 6.37
N ALA A 101 -15.65 11.95 7.65
CA ALA A 101 -15.18 11.00 8.67
C ALA A 101 -15.44 9.51 8.32
N GLN A 102 -16.40 9.22 7.44
CA GLN A 102 -16.74 7.84 7.05
C GLN A 102 -15.83 7.24 5.96
N VAL A 103 -15.00 8.05 5.30
CA VAL A 103 -14.13 7.57 4.20
C VAL A 103 -12.66 7.58 4.54
N GLU A 104 -12.31 8.12 5.71
CA GLU A 104 -10.95 8.16 6.26
C GLU A 104 -10.29 6.76 6.26
N GLU A 105 -10.95 5.76 6.86
CA GLU A 105 -10.48 4.37 6.88
C GLU A 105 -10.28 3.79 5.47
N ALA A 106 -11.18 4.10 4.53
CA ALA A 106 -11.08 3.60 3.16
C ALA A 106 -9.85 4.16 2.43
N LEU A 107 -9.54 5.44 2.60
CA LEU A 107 -8.34 6.05 1.99
C LEU A 107 -7.04 5.36 2.44
N CYS A 108 -6.94 5.02 3.73
CA CYS A 108 -5.79 4.29 4.25
C CYS A 108 -5.79 2.83 3.80
N ALA A 109 -6.94 2.17 3.78
CA ALA A 109 -7.07 0.78 3.34
C ALA A 109 -6.65 0.63 1.87
N ASP A 110 -7.13 1.51 0.99
CA ASP A 110 -6.77 1.53 -0.44
C ASP A 110 -5.24 1.61 -0.64
N LEU A 111 -4.54 2.41 0.17
CA LEU A 111 -3.07 2.54 0.08
C LEU A 111 -2.34 1.28 0.56
N LEU A 112 -2.79 0.64 1.64
CA LEU A 112 -2.19 -0.62 2.08
C LEU A 112 -2.55 -1.81 1.18
N GLU A 113 -3.73 -1.80 0.57
CA GLU A 113 -4.12 -2.73 -0.49
C GLU A 113 -3.22 -2.57 -1.72
N ALA A 114 -2.99 -1.34 -2.17
CA ALA A 114 -2.04 -1.06 -3.25
C ALA A 114 -0.62 -1.53 -2.87
N ARG A 115 -0.21 -1.36 -1.60
CA ARG A 115 1.09 -1.85 -1.14
C ARG A 115 1.16 -3.39 -1.09
N MET A 116 0.05 -4.06 -0.79
CA MET A 116 -0.09 -5.52 -0.88
C MET A 116 0.01 -5.99 -2.34
N ASP A 117 -0.66 -5.31 -3.28
CA ASP A 117 -0.54 -5.58 -4.72
C ASP A 117 0.91 -5.51 -5.20
N VAL A 118 1.65 -4.48 -4.78
CA VAL A 118 3.09 -4.34 -5.08
C VAL A 118 3.90 -5.52 -4.54
N TRP A 119 3.56 -6.03 -3.35
CA TRP A 119 4.24 -7.20 -2.78
C TRP A 119 3.93 -8.47 -3.58
N ALA A 120 2.66 -8.70 -3.90
CA ALA A 120 2.22 -9.84 -4.71
C ALA A 120 2.94 -9.88 -6.06
N VAL A 121 2.89 -8.78 -6.82
CA VAL A 121 3.57 -8.69 -8.12
C VAL A 121 5.09 -8.90 -7.96
N GLY A 122 5.70 -8.33 -6.91
CA GLY A 122 7.12 -8.53 -6.63
C GLY A 122 7.52 -9.99 -6.39
N VAL A 123 6.65 -10.78 -5.74
CA VAL A 123 6.87 -12.22 -5.56
C VAL A 123 6.87 -12.95 -6.91
N ALA A 124 5.84 -12.73 -7.73
CA ALA A 124 5.74 -13.38 -9.05
C ALA A 124 6.90 -12.99 -9.99
N LEU A 125 7.31 -11.72 -9.99
CA LEU A 125 8.47 -11.25 -10.75
C LEU A 125 9.78 -11.87 -10.26
N GLY A 126 9.92 -12.06 -8.95
CA GLY A 126 11.09 -12.73 -8.35
C GLY A 126 11.23 -14.18 -8.82
N GLU A 127 10.14 -14.95 -8.81
CA GLU A 127 10.12 -16.34 -9.32
C GLU A 127 10.47 -16.39 -10.81
N SER A 128 9.93 -15.45 -11.59
CA SER A 128 10.19 -15.36 -13.03
C SER A 128 11.64 -15.02 -13.35
N LEU A 129 12.25 -14.13 -12.57
CA LEU A 129 13.67 -13.80 -12.70
C LEU A 129 14.56 -14.99 -12.30
N GLU A 130 14.23 -15.69 -11.23
CA GLU A 130 14.96 -16.89 -10.80
C GLU A 130 14.93 -17.96 -11.91
N ASP A 131 13.77 -18.23 -12.48
CA ASP A 131 13.62 -19.19 -13.59
C ASP A 131 14.43 -18.78 -14.82
N CYS A 132 14.36 -17.51 -15.24
CA CYS A 132 15.14 -17.00 -16.37
C CYS A 132 16.65 -17.17 -16.15
N VAL A 133 17.15 -16.90 -14.95
CA VAL A 133 18.57 -17.04 -14.61
C VAL A 133 19.00 -18.51 -14.61
N VAL A 134 18.19 -19.39 -14.03
CA VAL A 134 18.46 -20.84 -13.97
C VAL A 134 18.43 -21.48 -15.36
N SER A 135 17.47 -21.08 -16.19
CA SER A 135 17.28 -21.58 -17.56
C SER A 135 18.23 -20.92 -18.57
N VAL A 136 18.95 -19.86 -18.16
CA VAL A 136 19.87 -19.09 -19.02
C VAL A 136 19.15 -18.47 -20.21
N GLU A 137 17.95 -17.94 -19.95
CA GLU A 137 17.14 -17.25 -20.96
C GLU A 137 17.83 -15.94 -21.38
N PRO A 138 17.78 -15.57 -22.67
CA PRO A 138 18.40 -14.33 -23.14
C PRO A 138 17.77 -13.07 -22.52
N GLU A 139 16.52 -13.14 -22.08
CA GLU A 139 15.77 -12.05 -21.43
C GLU A 139 16.16 -11.83 -19.95
N ALA A 140 16.96 -12.71 -19.34
CA ALA A 140 17.26 -12.64 -17.90
C ALA A 140 17.88 -11.31 -17.46
N GLU A 141 18.77 -10.72 -18.28
CA GLU A 141 19.38 -9.42 -18.00
C GLU A 141 18.35 -8.28 -18.08
N GLU A 142 17.48 -8.31 -19.09
CA GLU A 142 16.44 -7.29 -19.26
C GLU A 142 15.41 -7.34 -18.12
N LEU A 143 14.94 -8.55 -17.78
CA LEU A 143 14.03 -8.75 -16.64
C LEU A 143 14.70 -8.33 -15.31
N GLY A 144 15.97 -8.67 -15.11
CA GLY A 144 16.72 -8.27 -13.92
C GLY A 144 16.78 -6.75 -13.76
N ASN A 145 17.07 -6.03 -14.84
CA ASN A 145 17.08 -4.57 -14.84
C ASN A 145 15.68 -3.98 -14.58
N ALA A 146 14.62 -4.57 -15.14
CA ALA A 146 13.25 -4.13 -14.91
C ALA A 146 12.82 -4.33 -13.46
N VAL A 147 13.16 -5.48 -12.85
CA VAL A 147 12.90 -5.77 -11.43
C VAL A 147 13.69 -4.84 -10.51
N GLU A 148 14.96 -4.56 -10.79
CA GLU A 148 15.74 -3.61 -9.98
C GLU A 148 15.09 -2.22 -9.94
N GLN A 149 14.56 -1.74 -11.07
CA GLN A 149 13.88 -0.46 -11.15
C GLN A 149 12.57 -0.43 -10.34
N THR A 150 11.82 -1.54 -10.27
CA THR A 150 10.61 -1.61 -9.44
C THR A 150 10.97 -1.64 -7.95
N LEU A 151 12.08 -2.27 -7.56
CA LEU A 151 12.56 -2.27 -6.17
C LEU A 151 12.90 -0.86 -5.68
N VAL A 152 13.57 -0.04 -6.50
CA VAL A 152 13.88 1.36 -6.15
C VAL A 152 12.62 2.19 -5.93
N LEU A 153 11.61 2.04 -6.79
CA LEU A 153 10.33 2.75 -6.64
C LEU A 153 9.52 2.22 -5.44
N ARG A 154 9.52 0.91 -5.20
CA ARG A 154 8.89 0.32 -4.01
C ARG A 154 9.52 0.87 -2.73
N ASP A 155 10.84 0.95 -2.65
CA ASP A 155 11.53 1.48 -1.49
C ASP A 155 11.18 2.97 -1.28
N THR A 156 11.07 3.74 -2.37
CA THR A 156 10.58 5.14 -2.32
C THR A 156 9.14 5.22 -1.79
N PHE A 157 8.27 4.33 -2.24
CA PHE A 157 6.89 4.25 -1.77
C PHE A 157 6.83 3.92 -0.27
N ASP A 158 7.61 2.94 0.18
CA ASP A 158 7.74 2.57 1.60
C ASP A 158 8.29 3.73 2.46
N GLU A 159 9.29 4.48 1.97
CA GLU A 159 9.81 5.67 2.67
C GLU A 159 8.73 6.72 2.89
N ILE A 160 7.88 6.96 1.89
CA ILE A 160 6.77 7.92 1.99
C ILE A 160 5.72 7.44 2.97
N LEU A 161 5.27 6.18 2.86
CA LEU A 161 4.28 5.61 3.79
C LEU A 161 4.79 5.61 5.24
N ARG A 162 6.11 5.53 5.44
CA ARG A 162 6.76 5.54 6.75
C ARG A 162 7.04 6.93 7.32
N LEU A 163 6.67 8.00 6.63
CA LEU A 163 6.75 9.35 7.20
C LEU A 163 5.88 9.43 8.47
N PRO A 164 6.31 10.15 9.54
CA PRO A 164 5.59 10.15 10.81
C PRO A 164 4.11 10.53 10.73
N GLU A 165 3.77 11.49 9.86
CA GLU A 165 2.37 11.90 9.63
C GLU A 165 1.55 10.79 8.99
N GLN A 166 2.10 10.10 7.98
CA GLN A 166 1.44 8.98 7.30
C GLN A 166 1.22 7.80 8.22
N MET A 167 2.23 7.47 9.02
CA MET A 167 2.17 6.38 9.99
C MET A 167 1.06 6.58 11.03
N VAL A 168 0.78 7.83 11.41
CA VAL A 168 -0.35 8.18 12.29
C VAL A 168 -1.69 8.01 11.58
N LEU A 169 -1.80 8.38 10.31
CA LEU A 169 -3.04 8.18 9.55
C LEU A 169 -3.32 6.70 9.31
N LEU A 170 -2.31 5.95 8.87
CA LEU A 170 -2.40 4.52 8.61
C LEU A 170 -2.69 3.71 9.88
N SER A 171 -2.32 4.18 11.08
CA SER A 171 -2.61 3.47 12.33
C SER A 171 -4.10 3.37 12.64
N VAL A 172 -4.96 4.16 11.99
CA VAL A 172 -6.42 4.04 12.12
C VAL A 172 -6.93 2.66 11.70
N LEU A 173 -6.23 2.00 10.77
CA LEU A 173 -6.56 0.65 10.31
C LEU A 173 -6.38 -0.44 11.38
N VAL A 174 -5.65 -0.16 12.47
CA VAL A 174 -5.52 -1.08 13.61
C VAL A 174 -6.89 -1.37 14.26
N THR A 175 -7.87 -0.50 14.07
CA THR A 175 -9.19 -0.64 14.67
C THR A 175 -10.14 -1.58 13.91
N ILE A 176 -9.77 -1.97 12.69
CA ILE A 176 -10.51 -2.90 11.83
C ILE A 176 -9.71 -4.21 11.65
N PRO A 177 -10.37 -5.35 11.36
CA PRO A 177 -9.69 -6.65 11.30
C PRO A 177 -8.82 -6.87 10.05
N LEU A 178 -8.55 -5.84 9.23
CA LEU A 178 -7.85 -5.97 7.96
C LEU A 178 -6.44 -6.57 8.11
N LEU A 179 -5.59 -5.94 8.94
CA LEU A 179 -4.19 -6.36 9.12
C LEU A 179 -4.07 -7.72 9.81
N GLU A 180 -4.96 -7.99 10.77
CA GLU A 180 -5.04 -9.29 11.44
C GLU A 180 -5.46 -10.39 10.46
N ASN A 181 -6.48 -10.14 9.63
CA ASN A 181 -6.93 -11.08 8.62
C ASN A 181 -5.81 -11.42 7.64
N TRP A 182 -5.13 -10.40 7.08
CA TRP A 182 -4.00 -10.63 6.18
C TRP A 182 -2.91 -11.47 6.83
N ARG A 183 -2.47 -11.13 8.04
CA ARG A 183 -1.49 -11.94 8.78
C ARG A 183 -1.93 -13.38 8.98
N ALA A 184 -3.20 -13.59 9.32
CA ALA A 184 -3.74 -14.92 9.63
C ALA A 184 -3.79 -15.85 8.41
N ILE A 185 -3.88 -15.29 7.20
CA ILE A 185 -3.99 -16.07 5.96
C ILE A 185 -2.69 -16.13 5.15
N LEU A 186 -1.63 -15.43 5.54
CA LEU A 186 -0.32 -15.51 4.87
C LEU A 186 0.21 -16.96 4.90
N ALA A 187 0.79 -17.38 3.77
CA ALA A 187 1.46 -18.66 3.68
C ALA A 187 2.65 -18.71 4.66
N PRO A 188 2.97 -19.89 5.23
CA PRO A 188 4.03 -20.02 6.24
C PRO A 188 5.36 -19.39 5.84
N GLU A 189 5.72 -19.48 4.56
CA GLU A 189 6.98 -18.97 4.00
C GLU A 189 7.12 -17.45 4.12
N PHE A 190 6.00 -16.72 4.19
CA PHE A 190 5.97 -15.26 4.31
C PHE A 190 5.79 -14.78 5.76
N GLN A 191 5.48 -15.67 6.70
CA GLN A 191 5.27 -15.31 8.11
C GLN A 191 6.56 -14.93 8.84
N ASP A 192 7.71 -15.46 8.40
CA ASP A 192 9.01 -15.16 9.01
C ASP A 192 9.60 -13.80 8.56
N CYS A 193 9.12 -13.28 7.44
CA CYS A 193 9.61 -12.05 6.80
C CYS A 193 8.46 -11.09 6.47
N ILE A 194 7.58 -10.86 7.45
CA ILE A 194 6.43 -9.95 7.26
C ILE A 194 6.88 -8.50 7.05
N PRO A 195 6.17 -7.75 6.18
CA PRO A 195 6.46 -6.36 5.95
C PRO A 195 6.09 -5.47 7.14
N TRP A 196 6.68 -4.27 7.21
CA TRP A 196 6.50 -3.33 8.33
C TRP A 196 5.04 -2.95 8.61
N TRP A 197 4.16 -2.93 7.61
CA TRP A 197 2.75 -2.60 7.82
C TRP A 197 1.94 -3.78 8.39
N LEU A 198 2.55 -4.97 8.49
CA LEU A 198 1.98 -6.17 9.10
C LEU A 198 2.75 -6.62 10.35
N ASP A 199 3.88 -6.01 10.71
CA ASP A 199 4.75 -6.51 11.78
C ASP A 199 4.37 -6.06 13.20
N GLY A 200 3.28 -5.30 13.35
CA GLY A 200 2.89 -4.68 14.61
C GLY A 200 3.31 -3.21 14.74
N THR A 201 4.02 -2.64 13.76
CA THR A 201 4.47 -1.24 13.81
C THR A 201 3.29 -0.28 13.94
N LEU A 202 2.23 -0.47 13.15
CA LEU A 202 1.03 0.40 13.20
C LEU A 202 0.30 0.28 14.54
N GLU A 203 0.20 -0.93 15.09
CA GLU A 203 -0.35 -1.19 16.42
C GLU A 203 0.43 -0.47 17.53
N GLY A 204 1.77 -0.48 17.44
CA GLY A 204 2.63 0.24 18.38
C GLY A 204 2.46 1.77 18.31
N ILE A 205 2.20 2.31 17.12
CA ILE A 205 1.88 3.74 16.95
C ILE A 205 0.53 4.07 17.58
N GLU A 206 -0.49 3.27 17.31
CA GLU A 206 -1.83 3.43 17.87
C GLU A 206 -1.81 3.34 19.41
N GLU A 207 -1.07 2.38 19.98
CA GLU A 207 -0.89 2.28 21.43
C GLU A 207 -0.23 3.54 22.01
N ASN A 208 0.80 4.06 21.35
CA ASN A 208 1.50 5.27 21.78
C ASN A 208 0.60 6.51 21.71
N ILE A 209 -0.23 6.65 20.68
CA ILE A 209 -1.23 7.72 20.56
C ILE A 209 -2.22 7.63 21.74
N ASN A 210 -2.78 6.44 21.97
CA ASN A 210 -3.73 6.21 23.05
C ASN A 210 -3.13 6.48 24.44
N ARG A 211 -1.87 6.10 24.67
CA ARG A 211 -1.15 6.40 25.92
C ARG A 211 -1.01 7.91 26.14
N LYS A 212 -0.58 8.65 25.12
CA LYS A 212 -0.43 10.13 25.21
C LYS A 212 -1.76 10.82 25.50
N LEU A 213 -2.84 10.38 24.84
CA LEU A 213 -4.19 10.91 25.09
C LEU A 213 -4.69 10.62 26.51
N ALA A 214 -4.33 9.46 27.08
CA ALA A 214 -4.69 9.11 28.46
C ALA A 214 -3.88 9.88 29.51
N GLU A 215 -2.65 10.29 29.19
CA GLU A 215 -1.78 11.09 30.05
C GLU A 215 -2.11 12.59 30.04
N GLU A 216 -2.80 13.10 29.02
CA GLU A 216 -3.24 14.49 28.97
C GLU A 216 -4.43 14.74 29.92
N PRO A 217 -4.32 15.70 30.86
CA PRO A 217 -5.44 16.04 31.73
C PRO A 217 -6.65 16.49 30.91
N LEU A 218 -7.81 15.89 31.17
CA LEU A 218 -9.07 16.23 30.48
C LEU A 218 -9.35 17.74 30.46
N ASP A 219 -8.97 18.46 31.52
CA ASP A 219 -9.11 19.91 31.64
C ASP A 219 -8.30 20.68 30.57
N ARG A 220 -7.13 20.19 30.16
CA ARG A 220 -6.33 20.80 29.08
C ARG A 220 -6.88 20.51 27.70
N LEU A 221 -7.39 19.29 27.48
CA LEU A 221 -8.04 18.90 26.24
C LEU A 221 -9.31 19.73 25.99
N LEU A 222 -10.11 19.94 27.05
CA LEU A 222 -11.30 20.79 27.00
C LEU A 222 -10.96 22.27 26.82
N ALA A 223 -9.96 22.80 27.55
CA ALA A 223 -9.52 24.19 27.40
C ALA A 223 -9.00 24.52 25.99
N ALA A 224 -8.29 23.58 25.36
CA ALA A 224 -7.81 23.71 23.98
C ALA A 224 -8.94 23.61 22.93
N ALA A 225 -9.98 22.81 23.20
CA ALA A 225 -11.14 22.66 22.31
C ALA A 225 -12.10 23.87 22.38
N ASP A 226 -12.24 24.48 23.56
CA ASP A 226 -13.11 25.63 23.79
C ASP A 226 -12.44 26.98 23.43
N GLY A 227 -11.20 26.97 22.93
CA GLY A 227 -10.47 28.19 22.58
C GLY A 227 -10.23 29.14 23.77
N GLN A 228 -10.24 28.61 24.99
CA GLN A 228 -10.09 29.37 26.24
C GLN A 228 -8.65 29.38 26.77
N GLU A 229 -7.65 29.43 25.88
CA GLU A 229 -6.33 29.93 26.29
C GLU A 229 -6.38 31.47 26.29
N GLU A 230 -6.61 32.06 27.46
CA GLU A 230 -6.35 33.49 27.68
C GLU A 230 -4.85 33.77 27.44
N PRO A 231 -4.49 34.67 26.51
CA PRO A 231 -3.10 34.89 26.14
C PRO A 231 -2.39 35.71 27.22
N SER A 232 -1.73 35.02 28.14
CA SER A 232 -0.77 35.64 29.05
C SER A 232 0.60 35.73 28.38
N GLN A 233 0.83 36.84 27.67
CA GLN A 233 2.08 37.36 27.07
C GLN A 233 2.31 37.14 25.56
N PRO A 234 2.85 38.15 24.83
CA PRO A 234 2.97 38.10 23.38
C PRO A 234 4.30 37.43 23.00
N ALA A 235 4.22 36.20 22.50
CA ALA A 235 5.30 35.59 21.74
C ALA A 235 4.77 35.16 20.37
N THR A 236 5.48 35.60 19.36
CA THR A 236 5.31 35.35 17.93
C THR A 236 5.15 33.86 17.59
N ALA A 237 3.93 33.39 17.32
CA ALA A 237 3.64 32.28 16.41
C ALA A 237 2.14 32.25 16.13
N LYS A 238 1.75 32.22 14.86
CA LYS A 238 0.36 31.95 14.45
C LYS A 238 -0.03 30.55 14.94
N GLU A 239 -0.84 30.46 15.98
CA GLU A 239 -1.51 29.20 16.32
C GLU A 239 -2.62 28.91 15.32
N LEU A 240 -2.61 27.69 14.79
CA LEU A 240 -3.54 27.18 13.79
C LEU A 240 -4.66 26.37 14.45
N PRO A 241 -5.86 26.33 13.84
CA PRO A 241 -7.00 25.64 14.42
C PRO A 241 -6.77 24.12 14.50
N ARG A 242 -7.05 23.54 15.67
CA ARG A 242 -7.03 22.08 15.92
C ARG A 242 -8.40 21.50 15.56
N LYS A 243 -8.45 20.47 14.70
CA LYS A 243 -9.68 19.71 14.43
C LYS A 243 -9.69 18.50 15.37
N VAL A 244 -10.59 18.52 16.35
CA VAL A 244 -10.86 17.34 17.19
C VAL A 244 -11.74 16.41 16.36
N ILE A 245 -11.21 15.27 15.93
CA ILE A 245 -12.00 14.24 15.26
C ILE A 245 -12.45 13.26 16.35
N LEU A 246 -13.76 13.18 16.55
CA LEU A 246 -14.38 12.14 17.36
C LEU A 246 -14.28 10.83 16.58
N GLY A 247 -13.32 9.99 16.94
CA GLY A 247 -13.16 8.66 16.35
C GLY A 247 -14.39 7.78 16.61
N PRO A 248 -14.62 6.75 15.76
CA PRO A 248 -15.69 5.79 15.99
C PRO A 248 -15.51 5.13 17.36
N ARG A 249 -16.57 5.13 18.17
CA ARG A 249 -16.64 4.77 19.61
C ARG A 249 -16.41 5.90 20.63
N GLY A 250 -16.44 7.17 20.23
CA GLY A 250 -16.40 8.30 21.18
C GLY A 250 -15.02 8.54 21.78
N ARG A 251 -13.95 8.23 21.02
CA ARG A 251 -12.57 8.52 21.37
C ARG A 251 -12.17 9.86 20.74
N ASN A 252 -11.60 10.76 21.54
CA ASN A 252 -11.09 12.03 21.02
C ASN A 252 -9.72 11.79 20.39
N VAL A 253 -9.60 11.92 19.06
CA VAL A 253 -8.30 11.98 18.38
C VAL A 253 -8.05 13.45 18.04
N ILE A 254 -6.98 14.02 18.59
CA ILE A 254 -6.51 15.36 18.22
C ILE A 254 -5.42 15.18 17.18
N LEU A 255 -5.77 15.42 15.91
CA LEU A 255 -4.78 15.57 14.85
C LEU A 255 -4.39 17.05 14.76
N GLN A 256 -3.10 17.34 14.98
CA GLN A 256 -2.56 18.69 14.88
C GLN A 256 -2.40 19.04 13.40
N LYS A 257 -3.25 19.95 12.89
CA LYS A 257 -3.27 20.37 11.50
C LYS A 257 -2.16 21.38 11.20
N SER A 258 -1.14 21.00 10.43
CA SER A 258 -0.04 21.88 10.01
C SER A 258 -0.40 22.64 8.73
N PHE A 259 -1.08 23.79 8.83
CA PHE A 259 -1.19 24.71 7.69
C PHE A 259 0.11 25.52 7.52
N GLY A 260 0.98 25.07 6.62
CA GLY A 260 2.13 25.85 6.16
C GLY A 260 2.18 25.94 4.64
N SER A 261 1.44 26.87 4.02
CA SER A 261 1.65 27.22 2.60
C SER A 261 2.70 28.34 2.48
N PRO A 262 3.61 28.27 1.49
CA PRO A 262 4.63 29.29 1.27
C PRO A 262 3.99 30.60 0.81
N THR A 263 4.37 31.70 1.46
CA THR A 263 4.00 33.04 0.98
C THR A 263 5.02 33.46 -0.09
N VAL A 264 4.65 33.35 -1.38
CA VAL A 264 5.35 34.08 -2.45
C VAL A 264 4.63 35.40 -2.66
N THR A 265 5.10 36.47 -2.03
CA THR A 265 4.72 37.84 -2.39
C THR A 265 5.44 38.21 -3.68
N LYS A 266 4.69 38.27 -4.77
CA LYS A 266 5.13 38.86 -6.03
C LYS A 266 4.89 40.37 -5.95
N ASP A 267 5.85 41.09 -5.41
CA ASP A 267 5.90 42.56 -5.52
C ASP A 267 6.83 42.93 -6.68
N GLY A 268 6.26 43.59 -7.69
CA GLY A 268 6.96 43.97 -8.90
C GLY A 268 7.74 45.27 -8.80
N VAL A 269 8.73 45.40 -9.69
CA VAL A 269 8.94 46.56 -10.59
C VAL A 269 9.32 46.00 -11.95
#